data_AF-A0A924MN64-F1
#
_entry.id   AF-A0A924MN64-F1
#
_cell.length_a   1.000
_cell.length_b   1.000
_cell.length_c   1.000
_cell.angle_alpha   90.00
_cell.angle_beta   90.00
_cell.angle_gamma   90.00
#
_symmetry.space_group_name_H-M   'P 1'
#
loop_
_entity.id
_entity.type
_entity.pdbx_description
1 polymer ?
#
loop_
_entity_poly.entity_id
_entity_poly.type
_entity_poly.pdbx_seq_one_letter_code
_entity_poly.pdbx_strand_id
1 'polypeptide(L)' 'MAVANHSGFLVSIEGGEGAGKSTVREALQQLLEKRGLEVVLTREPGGTVAGEAIRQLLLDPAGRLAAE' A
#
# COMPACT_ATOMS: atom_id res chain seq x y z
N MET A 1 -31.78 -8.35 -8.29
CA MET A 1 -30.84 -8.64 -7.19
C MET A 1 -30.34 -7.33 -6.63
N ALA A 2 -30.58 -7.05 -5.35
CA ALA A 2 -30.05 -5.84 -4.72
C ALA A 2 -28.54 -6.02 -4.50
N VAL A 3 -27.72 -5.15 -5.07
CA VAL A 3 -26.31 -5.06 -4.71
C VAL A 3 -26.28 -4.45 -3.31
N ALA A 4 -26.01 -5.27 -2.29
CA ALA A 4 -25.84 -4.77 -0.93
C ALA A 4 -24.65 -3.81 -0.91
N ASN A 5 -24.91 -2.56 -0.56
CA ASN A 5 -23.92 -1.48 -0.51
C ASN A 5 -23.03 -1.70 0.72
N HIS A 6 -22.01 -2.55 0.59
CA HIS A 6 -21.03 -2.75 1.64
C HIS A 6 -20.05 -1.58 1.62
N SER A 7 -20.19 -0.66 2.57
CA SER A 7 -19.23 0.41 2.78
C SER A 7 -17.89 -0.19 3.24
N GLY A 8 -16.87 -0.13 2.40
CA GLY A 8 -15.49 -0.44 2.77
C GLY A 8 -14.83 0.69 3.55
N PHE A 9 -13.63 0.44 4.06
CA PHE A 9 -12.78 1.43 4.71
C PHE A 9 -11.48 1.62 3.93
N LEU A 10 -11.05 2.88 3.79
CA LEU A 10 -9.69 3.23 3.36
C LEU A 10 -8.89 3.66 4.58
N VAL A 11 -7.80 2.96 4.87
CA VAL A 11 -6.95 3.21 6.04
C VAL A 11 -5.52 3.50 5.55
N SER A 12 -4.97 4.65 5.91
CA SER A 12 -3.56 4.99 5.68
C SER A 12 -2.74 4.83 6.96
N ILE A 13 -1.46 4.48 6.81
CA ILE A 13 -0.50 4.35 7.93
C ILE A 13 0.65 5.33 7.65
N GLU A 14 0.72 6.38 8.48
CA GLU A 14 1.67 7.50 8.32
C GLU A 14 2.74 7.52 9.40
N GLY A 15 3.86 8.19 9.12
CA GLY A 15 4.96 8.37 10.06
C GLY A 15 6.32 8.55 9.39
N GLY A 16 7.32 8.99 10.16
CA GLY A 16 8.70 9.18 9.69
C GLY A 16 9.40 7.88 9.28
N GLU A 17 10.61 8.01 8.76
CA GLU A 17 11.48 6.87 8.47
C GLU A 17 11.81 6.08 9.75
N GLY A 18 11.82 4.75 9.66
CA GLY A 18 12.02 3.88 10.82
C GLY A 18 10.84 3.76 11.80
N ALA A 19 9.72 4.46 11.60
CA ALA A 19 8.57 4.43 12.51
C ALA A 19 7.78 3.10 12.56
N GLY A 20 8.22 2.04 11.86
CA GLY A 20 7.58 0.73 11.88
C GLY A 20 6.30 0.60 11.04
N LYS A 21 6.05 1.53 10.10
CA LYS A 21 4.83 1.55 9.25
C LYS A 21 4.54 0.21 8.56
N SER A 22 5.56 -0.39 7.94
CA SER A 22 5.42 -1.68 7.24
C SER A 22 5.05 -2.81 8.19
N THR A 23 5.65 -2.83 9.38
CA THR A 23 5.35 -3.82 10.44
C THR A 23 3.91 -3.68 10.93
N VAL A 24 3.45 -2.45 11.18
CA VAL A 24 2.07 -2.18 11.62
C VAL A 24 1.07 -2.59 10.53
N ARG A 25 1.36 -2.27 9.26
CA ARG A 25 0.53 -2.65 8.12
C ARG A 25 0.32 -4.17 8.04
N GLU A 26 1.40 -4.95 8.18
CA GLU A 26 1.34 -6.41 8.12
C GLU A 26 0.61 -7.01 9.33
N ALA A 27 0.84 -6.49 10.53
CA ALA A 27 0.12 -6.91 11.73
C ALA A 27 -1.38 -6.61 11.62
N LEU A 28 -1.75 -5.44 11.09
CA LEU A 28 -3.14 -5.03 10.89
C LEU A 28 -3.84 -5.91 9.85
N GLN A 29 -3.17 -6.20 8.73
CA GLN A 29 -3.68 -7.13 7.72
C GLN A 29 -4.05 -8.47 8.35
N GLN A 30 -3.09 -9.11 9.03
CA GLN A 30 -3.30 -10.42 9.65
C GLN A 30 -4.42 -10.39 10.69
N LEU A 31 -4.54 -9.32 11.48
CA LEU A 31 -5.60 -9.16 12.46
C LEU A 31 -6.99 -9.10 11.81
N LEU A 32 -7.13 -8.34 10.73
CA LEU A 32 -8.40 -8.15 10.03
C LEU A 32 -8.80 -9.41 9.25
N GLU A 33 -7.85 -10.04 8.56
CA GLU A 33 -8.07 -11.33 7.86
C GLU A 33 -8.49 -12.43 8.84
N LYS A 34 -7.88 -12.51 10.04
CA LYS A 34 -8.30 -13.45 11.10
C LYS A 34 -9.73 -13.21 11.60
N ARG A 35 -10.28 -12.02 11.38
CA ARG A 35 -11.69 -11.69 11.70
C ARG A 35 -12.64 -11.95 10.53
N GLY A 36 -12.15 -12.52 9.43
CA GLY A 36 -12.94 -12.82 8.24
C GLY A 36 -13.22 -11.61 7.35
N LEU A 37 -12.44 -10.53 7.49
CA LEU A 37 -12.57 -9.35 6.64
C LEU A 37 -11.64 -9.47 5.43
N GLU A 38 -12.14 -9.06 4.26
CA GLU A 38 -11.31 -8.86 3.08
C GLU A 38 -10.38 -7.66 3.31
N VAL A 39 -9.08 -7.85 3.05
CA VAL A 39 -8.08 -6.80 3.17
C VAL A 39 -7.31 -6.71 1.86
N VAL A 40 -7.25 -5.51 1.30
CA VAL A 40 -6.41 -5.19 0.14
C VAL A 40 -5.30 -4.26 0.60
N LEU A 41 -4.05 -4.67 0.39
CA LEU A 41 -2.90 -3.85 0.68
C LEU A 41 -2.47 -3.04 -0.54
N THR A 42 -2.13 -1.78 -0.29
CA THR A 42 -1.44 -0.91 -1.25
C THR A 42 -0.37 -0.08 -0.52
N ARG A 43 0.47 0.62 -1.27
CA ARG A 43 1.49 1.55 -0.75
C ARG A 43 1.75 2.66 -1.77
N GLU A 44 2.20 3.81 -1.28
CA GLU A 44 2.67 4.91 -2.12
C GLU A 44 4.08 5.38 -1.71
N PRO A 45 4.90 5.86 -2.67
CA PRO A 45 4.75 5.66 -4.11
C PRO A 45 4.87 4.17 -4.46
N GLY A 46 4.01 3.67 -5.36
CA GLY A 46 3.91 2.25 -5.69
C GLY A 46 2.45 1.79 -5.90
N GLY A 47 2.22 0.48 -5.76
CA GLY A 47 0.85 -0.09 -5.68
C GLY A 47 0.16 -0.34 -7.03
N THR A 48 0.74 0.12 -8.14
CA THR A 48 0.33 -0.21 -9.52
C THR A 48 1.57 -0.38 -10.38
N VAL A 49 1.45 -0.97 -11.59
CA VAL A 49 2.59 -1.08 -12.52
C VAL A 49 3.23 0.29 -12.80
N ALA A 50 2.39 1.29 -13.09
CA ALA A 50 2.86 2.67 -13.31
C ALA A 50 3.43 3.31 -12.03
N GLY A 51 2.80 3.08 -10.88
CA GLY A 51 3.25 3.59 -9.58
C GLY A 51 4.59 2.99 -9.15
N GLU A 52 4.85 1.71 -9.43
CA GLU A 52 6.15 1.09 -9.17
C GLU A 52 7.24 1.66 -10.11
N ALA A 53 6.92 1.95 -11.38
CA ALA A 53 7.85 2.64 -12.27
C ALA A 53 8.22 4.04 -11.73
N ILE A 54 7.21 4.83 -11.31
CA ILE A 54 7.44 6.15 -10.69
C ILE A 54 8.27 6.02 -9.40
N ARG A 55 7.99 5.01 -8.57
CA ARG A 55 8.77 4.74 -7.35
C ARG A 55 10.25 4.53 -7.65
N GLN A 56 10.59 3.73 -8.66
CA GLN A 56 11.98 3.49 -9.04
C GLN A 56 12.68 4.80 -9.42
N LEU A 57 12.00 5.67 -10.17
CA LEU A 57 12.52 7.00 -10.52
C LEU A 57 12.76 7.88 -9.30
N LEU A 58 11.85 7.87 -8.32
CA LEU A 58 11.97 8.69 -7.10
C LEU A 58 13.06 8.20 -6.15
N LEU A 59 13.36 6.90 -6.17
CA LEU A 59 14.34 6.28 -5.27
C LEU A 59 15.71 6.07 -5.90
N ASP A 60 15.86 6.24 -7.22
CA ASP A 60 17.17 6.20 -7.87
C ASP A 60 18.04 7.37 -7.40
N PRO A 61 19.13 7.13 -6.65
CA PRO A 61 20.02 8.19 -6.19
C PRO A 61 20.69 8.95 -7.34
N ALA A 62 20.76 8.36 -8.53
CA ALA A 62 21.33 8.98 -9.72
C ALA A 62 20.30 9.78 -10.53
N GLY A 63 19.00 9.71 -10.20
CA GLY A 63 17.92 10.39 -10.92
C GLY A 63 17.82 10.02 -12.41
N ARG A 64 18.30 8.83 -12.80
CA ARG A 64 18.25 8.38 -14.18
C ARG A 64 16.86 7.81 -14.45
N LEU A 65 16.26 8.27 -15.55
CA LEU A 65 15.03 7.67 -16.04
C LEU A 65 15.36 6.25 -16.47
N ALA A 66 14.85 5.25 -15.75
CA ALA A 66 15.01 3.85 -16.12
C ALA A 66 14.35 3.63 -17.49
N ALA A 67 15.17 3.66 -18.53
CA ALA A 67 14.81 3.34 -19.90
C ALA A 67 15.97 2.57 -20.50
N GLU A 68 15.86 1.24 -20.45
CA GLU A 68 16.17 0.32 -21.56
C GLU A 68 15.15 -0.82 -21.52
#